data_AF-A0AAD5X388-F1
#
_entry.id   AF-A0AAD5X388-F1
#
_cell.length_a   1.000
_cell.length_b   1.000
_cell.length_c   1.000
_cell.angle_alpha   90.00
_cell.angle_beta   90.00
_cell.angle_gamma   90.00
#
_symmetry.space_group_name_H-M   'P 1'
#
loop_
_entity.id
_entity.type
_entity.pdbx_description
1 polymer ?
#
loop_
_entity_poly.entity_id
_entity_poly.type
_entity_poly.pdbx_seq_one_letter_code
_entity_poly.pdbx_strand_id
1 'polypeptide(L)'
;MADKIIVRDLEVRNIIGVDAWERSKRQPLNINITIHTSIDASGEKDLLSESINYGTVAKVVQEFSEKTSYRSVEALAQGIAQVCVRDCKAGMVTVRVEKGKALLHARCAGVEITRSKADIDLIEHIQSVGTSVPHPPHSRLDAVGEDQIFINGLVLNTIIGVNAWEREERQRVVLDLTIHLRFDPTVLIEDHVPKMHNYRTITRIVSKYVEESNYKTVEAFALSVARLMIVTCHVPKVTVRVEKPSALVFAQGAGVEITRDRSDFGLGERDEKVQAPPATSHDAKDPVAATTAAAASEQKDASSAPVSHVAFLAFGSNLGDRARNIEEGLARLTSAGNVRVDDTSFLYETAPMYKTDQPQFLNGVVKVSTSLTPHELLAHLKQIEGAMGRDFNGERFGPRPIDLDILFYDHIELQTENLIIPHPRIKEREFVLRPLCDLAPDMEHPTLFRTNAQLLALLSHTTRDPEPGKTSTIPTSPQSSPSIYRVTPIRDTLWRWNERTLLMGILNVTPDSFSDGGQHYSVDKAVEHAVEMVAQGADIIDVGGMSTRPNADEIPLEEELRRVIPVIEALRKKGVKVPISIDTYRAEVARKAVEVGADL
;
A
#
# COMPACT_ATOMS: atom_id res chain seq x y z
N MET A 1 -20.44 -19.25 -39.79
CA MET A 1 -19.46 -18.21 -39.43
C MET A 1 -20.08 -16.90 -39.84
N ALA A 2 -20.19 -15.92 -38.95
CA ALA A 2 -20.71 -14.60 -39.30
C ALA A 2 -19.59 -13.81 -40.01
N ASP A 3 -19.92 -13.13 -41.11
CA ASP A 3 -18.98 -12.20 -41.74
C ASP A 3 -18.69 -11.03 -40.80
N LYS A 4 -17.58 -10.33 -41.06
CA LYS A 4 -17.05 -9.31 -40.16
C LYS A 4 -16.70 -8.05 -40.93
N ILE A 5 -17.18 -6.92 -40.42
CA ILE A 5 -16.72 -5.58 -40.80
C ILE A 5 -15.75 -5.13 -39.72
N ILE A 6 -14.52 -4.77 -40.13
CA ILE A 6 -13.42 -4.49 -39.21
C ILE A 6 -12.94 -3.06 -39.41
N VAL A 7 -12.93 -2.30 -38.31
CA VAL A 7 -12.27 -0.99 -38.21
C VAL A 7 -11.07 -1.17 -37.28
N ARG A 8 -9.86 -0.90 -37.77
CA ARG A 8 -8.63 -1.03 -36.97
C ARG A 8 -7.96 0.31 -36.74
N ASP A 9 -7.30 0.44 -35.60
CA ASP A 9 -6.45 1.56 -35.20
C ASP A 9 -7.13 2.93 -35.34
N LEU A 10 -8.41 3.02 -34.96
CA LEU A 10 -9.12 4.29 -34.92
C LEU A 10 -8.59 5.11 -33.74
N GLU A 11 -7.75 6.11 -34.03
CA GLU A 11 -7.21 7.01 -33.02
C GLU A 11 -8.26 8.05 -32.61
N VAL A 12 -8.64 8.05 -31.33
CA VAL A 12 -9.57 9.02 -30.74
C VAL A 12 -8.96 9.70 -29.53
N ARG A 13 -9.52 10.85 -29.13
CA ARG A 13 -9.09 11.59 -27.94
C ARG A 13 -10.21 11.69 -26.91
N ASN A 14 -10.04 11.04 -25.76
CA ASN A 14 -11.01 11.03 -24.66
C ASN A 14 -10.34 11.48 -23.34
N ILE A 15 -11.13 12.01 -22.41
CA ILE A 15 -10.69 12.28 -21.03
C ILE A 15 -10.93 11.02 -20.21
N ILE A 16 -9.86 10.24 -20.01
CA ILE A 16 -9.94 8.92 -19.37
C ILE A 16 -8.94 8.72 -18.23
N GLY A 17 -9.42 8.17 -17.11
CA GLY A 17 -8.58 7.75 -15.99
C GLY A 17 -9.10 8.21 -14.63
N VAL A 18 -8.61 7.55 -13.58
CA VAL A 18 -9.00 7.80 -12.18
C VAL A 18 -8.28 9.03 -11.60
N ASP A 19 -7.07 9.32 -12.09
CA ASP A 19 -6.23 10.43 -11.63
C ASP A 19 -6.77 11.80 -12.09
N ALA A 20 -6.86 12.77 -11.17
CA ALA A 20 -7.28 14.15 -11.49
C ALA A 20 -6.39 14.81 -12.58
N TRP A 21 -5.11 14.43 -12.65
CA TRP A 21 -4.19 14.87 -13.71
C TRP A 21 -4.47 14.22 -15.06
N GLU A 22 -4.77 12.91 -15.09
CA GLU A 22 -5.20 12.22 -16.32
C GLU A 22 -6.49 12.82 -16.87
N ARG A 23 -7.32 13.42 -16.00
CA ARG A 23 -8.55 14.13 -16.36
C ARG A 23 -8.34 15.59 -16.80
N SER A 24 -7.12 16.13 -16.69
CA SER A 24 -6.81 17.51 -17.10
C SER A 24 -6.58 17.66 -18.61
N LYS A 25 -6.27 16.55 -19.31
CA LYS A 25 -5.95 16.55 -20.75
C LYS A 25 -6.60 15.36 -21.45
N ARG A 26 -7.03 15.58 -22.70
CA ARG A 26 -7.48 14.49 -23.57
C ARG A 26 -6.29 13.62 -23.96
N GLN A 27 -6.45 12.31 -23.85
CA GLN A 27 -5.41 11.32 -24.15
C GLN A 27 -5.76 10.57 -25.44
N PRO A 28 -4.76 10.23 -26.27
CA PRO A 28 -4.97 9.39 -27.44
C PRO A 28 -5.28 7.95 -27.02
N LEU A 29 -6.30 7.37 -27.63
CA LEU A 29 -6.70 5.98 -27.47
C LEU A 29 -6.85 5.36 -28.86
N ASN A 30 -6.47 4.10 -28.99
CA ASN A 30 -6.68 3.34 -30.21
C ASN A 30 -7.88 2.41 -30.01
N ILE A 31 -8.87 2.52 -30.87
CA ILE A 31 -10.07 1.68 -30.83
C ILE A 31 -10.08 0.75 -32.04
N ASN A 32 -10.25 -0.54 -31.78
CA ASN A 32 -10.53 -1.54 -32.80
C ASN A 32 -11.98 -2.02 -32.63
N ILE A 33 -12.74 -2.04 -33.73
CA ILE A 33 -14.15 -2.42 -33.73
C ILE A 33 -14.33 -3.53 -34.75
N THR A 34 -14.94 -4.62 -34.32
CA THR A 34 -15.35 -5.73 -35.19
C THR A 34 -16.86 -5.89 -35.09
N ILE A 35 -17.57 -5.58 -36.16
CA ILE A 35 -19.02 -5.77 -36.25
C ILE A 35 -19.26 -7.11 -36.95
N HIS A 36 -20.00 -7.99 -36.29
CA HIS A 36 -20.35 -9.30 -36.84
C HIS A 36 -21.73 -9.19 -37.50
N THR A 37 -21.77 -9.26 -38.82
CA THR A 37 -22.98 -9.15 -39.64
C THR A 37 -22.79 -9.95 -40.92
N SER A 38 -23.84 -10.59 -41.46
CA SER A 38 -23.77 -11.15 -42.81
C SER A 38 -23.62 -10.02 -43.82
N ILE A 39 -22.78 -10.21 -44.84
CA ILE A 39 -22.61 -9.26 -45.95
C ILE A 39 -23.32 -9.70 -47.23
N ASP A 40 -23.99 -10.86 -47.22
CA ASP A 40 -24.58 -11.51 -48.40
C ASP A 40 -25.50 -10.55 -49.18
N ALA A 41 -26.45 -9.91 -48.49
CA ALA A 41 -27.41 -8.99 -49.11
C ALA A 41 -26.74 -7.77 -49.78
N SER A 42 -25.63 -7.30 -49.23
CA SER A 42 -24.87 -6.18 -49.80
C SER A 42 -23.92 -6.62 -50.92
N GLY A 43 -23.34 -7.81 -50.82
CA GLY A 43 -22.46 -8.38 -51.84
C GLY A 43 -23.23 -8.77 -53.12
N GLU A 44 -24.45 -9.29 -52.99
CA GLU A 44 -25.28 -9.65 -54.15
C GLU A 44 -25.86 -8.43 -54.87
N LYS A 45 -26.24 -7.40 -54.13
CA LYS A 45 -26.93 -6.21 -54.68
C LYS A 45 -25.99 -5.05 -54.97
N ASP A 46 -24.75 -5.11 -54.51
CA ASP A 46 -23.76 -4.01 -54.55
C ASP A 46 -24.34 -2.67 -54.02
N LEU A 47 -25.14 -2.75 -52.95
CA LEU A 47 -25.82 -1.61 -52.33
C LEU A 47 -25.28 -1.34 -50.94
N LEU A 48 -24.71 -0.14 -50.75
CA LEU A 48 -24.20 0.32 -49.45
C LEU A 48 -25.31 0.45 -48.39
N SER A 49 -26.57 0.67 -48.80
CA SER A 49 -27.72 0.75 -47.89
C SER A 49 -28.04 -0.57 -47.17
N GLU A 50 -27.61 -1.69 -47.75
CA GLU A 50 -27.79 -3.04 -47.20
C GLU A 50 -26.57 -3.49 -46.38
N SER A 51 -25.58 -2.60 -46.20
CA SER A 51 -24.36 -2.83 -45.43
C SER A 51 -24.23 -1.81 -44.29
N ILE A 52 -23.41 -2.13 -43.29
CA ILE A 52 -23.07 -1.18 -42.23
C ILE A 52 -21.91 -0.31 -42.73
N ASN A 53 -22.18 0.99 -42.91
CA ASN A 53 -21.16 1.93 -43.36
C ASN A 53 -20.11 2.18 -42.27
N TYR A 54 -18.90 1.63 -42.45
CA TYR A 54 -17.77 1.79 -41.54
C TYR A 54 -17.32 3.25 -41.36
N GLY A 55 -17.58 4.13 -42.34
CA GLY A 55 -17.33 5.57 -42.22
C GLY A 55 -18.29 6.25 -41.24
N THR A 56 -19.57 5.83 -41.24
CA THR A 56 -20.54 6.27 -40.24
C THR A 56 -20.16 5.76 -38.85
N VAL A 57 -19.76 4.48 -38.74
CA VAL A 57 -19.30 3.89 -37.48
C VAL A 57 -18.11 4.68 -36.91
N ALA A 58 -17.07 4.94 -37.71
CA ALA A 58 -15.90 5.68 -37.27
C ALA A 58 -16.26 7.09 -36.79
N LYS A 59 -17.12 7.82 -37.54
CA LYS A 59 -17.54 9.17 -37.17
C LYS A 59 -18.34 9.20 -35.87
N VAL A 60 -19.31 8.30 -35.74
CA VAL A 60 -20.17 8.21 -34.55
C VAL A 60 -19.34 7.86 -33.31
N VAL A 61 -18.42 6.91 -33.42
CA VAL A 61 -17.55 6.51 -32.31
C VAL A 61 -16.56 7.62 -31.94
N GLN A 62 -16.00 8.32 -32.92
CA GLN A 62 -15.14 9.47 -32.67
C GLN A 62 -15.90 10.59 -31.94
N GLU A 63 -17.08 10.98 -32.44
CA GLU A 63 -17.89 12.02 -31.80
C GLU A 63 -18.32 11.63 -30.38
N PHE A 64 -18.71 10.37 -30.17
CA PHE A 64 -19.07 9.86 -28.85
C PHE A 64 -17.87 9.90 -27.89
N SER A 65 -16.71 9.43 -28.34
CA SER A 65 -15.48 9.42 -27.56
C SER A 65 -14.97 10.82 -27.24
N GLU A 66 -15.20 11.81 -28.11
CA GLU A 66 -14.76 13.18 -27.86
C GLU A 66 -15.71 14.00 -26.95
N LYS A 67 -16.98 13.58 -26.84
CA LYS A 67 -18.01 14.26 -26.02
C LYS A 67 -18.13 13.69 -24.61
N THR A 68 -17.74 12.43 -24.41
CA THR A 68 -17.85 11.73 -23.13
C THR A 68 -16.54 11.76 -22.33
N SER A 69 -16.64 11.50 -21.03
CA SER A 69 -15.48 11.30 -20.15
C SER A 69 -15.78 10.13 -19.22
N TYR A 70 -14.81 9.22 -19.07
CA TYR A 70 -14.94 8.02 -18.24
C TYR A 70 -13.76 7.90 -17.27
N ARG A 71 -13.96 7.25 -16.13
CA ARG A 71 -12.91 6.90 -15.18
C ARG A 71 -12.18 5.64 -15.63
N SER A 72 -12.90 4.71 -16.26
CA SER A 72 -12.46 3.38 -16.67
C SER A 72 -12.44 3.19 -18.20
N VAL A 73 -11.54 2.35 -18.72
CA VAL A 73 -11.51 1.96 -20.16
C VAL A 73 -12.63 0.99 -20.50
N GLU A 74 -13.06 0.25 -19.49
CA GLU A 74 -14.16 -0.70 -19.48
C GLU A 74 -15.49 -0.01 -19.74
N ALA A 75 -15.80 1.07 -19.00
CA ALA A 75 -17.03 1.85 -19.23
C ALA A 75 -17.02 2.56 -20.59
N LEU A 76 -15.86 3.06 -21.04
CA LEU A 76 -15.74 3.63 -22.39
C LEU A 76 -16.02 2.57 -23.47
N ALA A 77 -15.41 1.39 -23.37
CA ALA A 77 -15.64 0.30 -24.32
C ALA A 77 -17.12 -0.10 -24.35
N GLN A 78 -17.77 -0.17 -23.19
CA GLN A 78 -19.19 -0.46 -23.07
C GLN A 78 -20.06 0.62 -23.73
N GLY A 79 -19.75 1.90 -23.51
CA GLY A 79 -20.45 3.01 -24.16
C GLY A 79 -20.30 2.99 -25.68
N ILE A 80 -19.11 2.67 -26.20
CA ILE A 80 -18.87 2.50 -27.63
C ILE A 80 -19.69 1.34 -28.20
N ALA A 81 -19.76 0.21 -27.48
CA ALA A 81 -20.57 -0.93 -27.90
C ALA A 81 -22.07 -0.57 -28.00
N GLN A 82 -22.61 0.18 -27.02
CA GLN A 82 -24.00 0.67 -27.03
C GLN A 82 -24.27 1.54 -28.26
N VAL A 83 -23.38 2.50 -28.55
CA VAL A 83 -23.52 3.40 -29.69
C VAL A 83 -23.46 2.65 -31.02
N CYS A 84 -22.57 1.67 -31.16
CA CYS A 84 -22.48 0.84 -32.36
C CYS A 84 -23.76 0.02 -32.59
N VAL A 85 -24.36 -0.54 -31.55
CA VAL A 85 -25.61 -1.31 -31.65
C VAL A 85 -26.79 -0.41 -31.98
N ARG A 86 -26.93 0.73 -31.30
CA ARG A 86 -28.09 1.63 -31.45
C ARG A 86 -28.06 2.44 -32.73
N ASP A 87 -26.94 3.13 -32.99
CA ASP A 87 -26.85 4.13 -34.04
C ASP A 87 -26.39 3.52 -35.38
N CYS A 88 -25.62 2.42 -35.32
CA CYS A 88 -25.11 1.71 -36.51
C CYS A 88 -25.86 0.39 -36.81
N LYS A 89 -26.90 0.06 -36.03
CA LYS A 89 -27.72 -1.15 -36.18
C LYS A 89 -26.91 -2.47 -36.17
N ALA A 90 -25.79 -2.49 -35.45
CA ALA A 90 -24.98 -3.70 -35.33
C ALA A 90 -25.73 -4.78 -34.53
N GLY A 91 -25.79 -6.02 -35.05
CA GLY A 91 -26.36 -7.15 -34.32
C GLY A 91 -25.45 -7.64 -33.18
N MET A 92 -24.14 -7.62 -33.40
CA MET A 92 -23.12 -7.99 -32.44
C MET A 92 -21.81 -7.24 -32.73
N VAL A 93 -21.16 -6.75 -31.69
CA VAL A 93 -19.95 -5.93 -31.81
C VAL A 93 -18.90 -6.37 -30.79
N THR A 94 -17.65 -6.49 -31.25
CA THR A 94 -16.46 -6.61 -30.40
C THR A 94 -15.73 -5.28 -30.43
N VAL A 95 -15.52 -4.67 -29.26
CA VAL A 95 -14.84 -3.40 -29.08
C VAL A 95 -13.58 -3.63 -28.27
N ARG A 96 -12.43 -3.25 -28.83
CA ARG A 96 -11.14 -3.30 -28.17
C ARG A 96 -10.58 -1.89 -28.04
N VAL A 97 -10.35 -1.44 -26.81
CA VAL A 97 -9.83 -0.11 -26.49
C VAL A 97 -8.42 -0.26 -25.94
N GLU A 98 -7.46 0.37 -26.60
CA GLU A 98 -6.04 0.36 -26.24
C GLU A 98 -5.58 1.73 -25.76
N LYS A 99 -5.01 1.77 -24.56
CA LYS A 99 -4.33 2.94 -24.01
C LYS A 99 -2.82 2.73 -24.12
N GLY A 100 -2.20 3.45 -25.06
CA GLY A 100 -0.75 3.42 -25.26
C GLY A 100 0.00 4.02 -24.07
N LYS A 101 1.14 3.43 -23.69
CA LYS A 101 2.01 3.91 -22.58
C LYS A 101 1.28 4.11 -21.24
N ALA A 102 0.19 3.38 -21.01
CA ALA A 102 -0.59 3.46 -19.77
C ALA A 102 0.18 2.98 -18.53
N LEU A 103 1.17 2.11 -18.74
CA LEU A 103 1.97 1.47 -17.70
C LEU A 103 3.45 1.65 -18.01
N LEU A 104 4.26 1.77 -16.97
CA LEU A 104 5.70 1.81 -17.10
C LEU A 104 6.20 0.47 -17.66
N HIS A 105 7.03 0.52 -18.70
CA HIS A 105 7.58 -0.63 -19.41
C HIS A 105 6.60 -1.53 -20.18
N ALA A 106 5.29 -1.22 -20.23
CA ALA A 106 4.36 -1.86 -21.15
C ALA A 106 4.12 -1.02 -22.42
N ARG A 107 3.86 -1.68 -23.55
CA ARG A 107 3.51 -0.99 -24.81
C ARG A 107 2.11 -0.38 -24.71
N CYS A 108 1.12 -1.18 -24.34
CA CYS A 108 -0.26 -0.76 -24.15
C CYS A 108 -0.96 -1.64 -23.11
N ALA A 109 -2.00 -1.09 -22.51
CA ALA A 109 -2.98 -1.84 -21.73
C ALA A 109 -4.38 -1.45 -22.19
N GLY A 110 -5.33 -2.37 -22.07
CA GLY A 110 -6.65 -2.15 -22.62
C GLY A 110 -7.64 -3.25 -22.27
N VAL A 111 -8.82 -3.10 -22.84
CA VAL A 111 -9.94 -4.02 -22.66
C VAL A 111 -10.51 -4.40 -24.02
N GLU A 112 -10.97 -5.65 -24.13
CA GLU A 112 -11.73 -6.16 -25.26
C GLU A 112 -13.04 -6.74 -24.72
N ILE A 113 -14.16 -6.20 -25.18
CA ILE A 113 -15.50 -6.68 -24.81
C ILE A 113 -16.27 -7.07 -26.05
N THR A 114 -17.15 -8.06 -25.92
CA THR A 114 -18.09 -8.44 -26.98
C THR A 114 -19.52 -8.32 -26.46
N ARG A 115 -20.37 -7.61 -27.19
CA ARG A 115 -21.78 -7.38 -26.81
C ARG A 115 -22.70 -7.66 -27.99
N SER A 116 -23.78 -8.38 -27.73
CA SER A 116 -24.89 -8.54 -28.66
C SER A 116 -25.95 -7.47 -28.43
N LYS A 117 -26.88 -7.32 -29.37
CA LYS A 117 -28.03 -6.43 -29.20
C LYS A 117 -28.86 -6.75 -27.95
N ALA A 118 -29.06 -8.04 -27.65
CA ALA A 118 -29.83 -8.46 -26.48
C ALA A 118 -29.14 -8.07 -25.15
N ASP A 119 -27.81 -8.13 -25.11
CA ASP A 119 -27.04 -7.71 -23.93
C ASP A 119 -27.18 -6.20 -23.68
N ILE A 120 -27.16 -5.41 -24.75
CA ILE A 120 -27.31 -3.95 -24.66
C ILE A 120 -28.72 -3.58 -24.19
N ASP A 121 -29.75 -4.21 -24.75
CA ASP A 121 -31.14 -3.99 -24.34
C ASP A 121 -31.36 -4.33 -22.85
N LEU A 122 -30.72 -5.40 -22.35
CA LEU A 122 -30.75 -5.77 -20.92
C LEU A 122 -30.06 -4.72 -20.03
N ILE A 123 -28.89 -4.25 -20.43
CA ILE A 123 -28.11 -3.23 -19.68
C ILE A 123 -28.89 -1.91 -19.60
N GLU A 124 -29.51 -1.48 -20.70
CA GLU A 124 -30.35 -0.27 -20.72
C GLU A 124 -31.60 -0.43 -19.83
N HIS A 125 -32.20 -1.62 -19.80
CA HIS A 125 -33.30 -1.91 -18.88
C HIS A 125 -32.87 -1.76 -17.41
N ILE A 126 -31.71 -2.33 -17.04
CA ILE A 126 -31.14 -2.19 -15.68
C ILE A 126 -30.88 -0.72 -15.32
N GLN A 127 -30.37 0.09 -16.27
CA GLN A 127 -30.16 1.52 -16.07
C GLN A 127 -31.47 2.30 -15.83
N SER A 128 -32.57 1.91 -16.48
CA SER A 128 -33.86 2.61 -16.42
C SER A 128 -34.68 2.36 -15.14
N VAL A 129 -34.51 1.20 -14.50
CA VAL A 129 -35.32 0.76 -13.35
C VAL A 129 -34.73 1.21 -12.01
N GLY A 130 -33.44 1.59 -11.96
CA GLY A 130 -32.75 1.94 -10.72
C GLY A 130 -32.45 0.72 -9.83
N THR A 131 -31.50 0.87 -8.90
CA THR A 131 -30.88 -0.20 -8.08
C THR A 131 -31.79 -0.87 -7.03
N SER A 132 -33.10 -0.95 -7.26
CA SER A 132 -34.10 -1.47 -6.30
C SER A 132 -34.87 -2.70 -6.80
N VAL A 133 -34.23 -3.57 -7.59
CA VAL A 133 -34.76 -4.92 -7.88
C VAL A 133 -33.95 -5.96 -7.09
N PRO A 134 -34.58 -6.90 -6.37
CA PRO A 134 -33.87 -8.03 -5.77
C PRO A 134 -33.18 -8.79 -6.89
N HIS A 135 -31.89 -9.12 -6.72
CA HIS A 135 -31.07 -9.88 -7.67
C HIS A 135 -31.93 -10.84 -8.51
N PRO A 136 -32.09 -10.61 -9.83
CA PRO A 136 -32.74 -11.60 -10.67
C PRO A 136 -31.91 -12.90 -10.55
N PRO A 137 -32.55 -14.07 -10.42
CA PRO A 137 -31.84 -15.32 -10.28
C PRO A 137 -31.07 -15.55 -11.58
N HIS A 138 -29.74 -15.44 -11.53
CA HIS A 138 -28.82 -15.77 -12.62
C HIS A 138 -29.34 -15.39 -14.02
N SER A 139 -29.58 -14.10 -14.29
CA SER A 139 -29.60 -13.66 -15.69
C SER A 139 -28.15 -13.62 -16.17
N ARG A 140 -27.58 -14.80 -16.42
CA ARG A 140 -26.34 -14.94 -17.16
C ARG A 140 -26.51 -14.13 -18.46
N LEU A 141 -25.54 -13.28 -18.77
CA LEU A 141 -25.30 -12.87 -20.16
C LEU A 141 -24.93 -14.17 -20.91
N ASP A 142 -25.93 -14.95 -21.27
CA ASP A 142 -25.80 -16.21 -21.97
C ASP A 142 -25.60 -15.88 -23.46
N ALA A 143 -24.38 -16.14 -23.94
CA ALA A 143 -23.82 -15.79 -25.26
C ALA A 143 -23.38 -14.31 -25.33
N VAL A 144 -22.10 -13.94 -25.36
CA VAL A 144 -21.12 -14.24 -26.43
C VAL A 144 -19.69 -13.90 -25.96
N GLY A 145 -18.99 -14.85 -25.33
CA GLY A 145 -17.54 -14.74 -25.04
C GLY A 145 -17.17 -14.17 -23.66
N GLU A 146 -15.93 -14.45 -23.23
CA GLU A 146 -15.31 -13.88 -22.02
C GLU A 146 -14.77 -12.47 -22.34
N ASP A 147 -15.00 -11.50 -21.46
CA ASP A 147 -14.38 -10.18 -21.56
C ASP A 147 -12.90 -10.28 -21.21
N GLN A 148 -12.07 -9.46 -21.84
CA GLN A 148 -10.63 -9.55 -21.71
C GLN A 148 -10.02 -8.22 -21.29
N ILE A 149 -9.17 -8.26 -20.27
CA ILE A 149 -8.23 -7.18 -19.97
C ILE A 149 -6.86 -7.64 -20.41
N PHE A 150 -6.19 -6.87 -21.27
CA PHE A 150 -4.86 -7.23 -21.76
C PHE A 150 -3.82 -6.17 -21.41
N ILE A 151 -2.61 -6.65 -21.14
CA ILE A 151 -1.39 -5.88 -20.94
C ILE A 151 -0.39 -6.44 -21.93
N ASN A 152 -0.03 -5.66 -22.95
CA ASN A 152 0.84 -6.12 -24.01
C ASN A 152 2.21 -5.42 -23.95
N GLY A 153 3.25 -6.19 -24.21
CA GLY A 153 4.62 -5.75 -24.35
C GLY A 153 5.23 -5.28 -23.03
N LEU A 154 4.93 -5.96 -21.92
CA LEU A 154 5.52 -5.66 -20.61
C LEU A 154 6.98 -6.14 -20.58
N VAL A 155 7.91 -5.19 -20.65
CA VAL A 155 9.34 -5.45 -20.70
C VAL A 155 9.93 -5.45 -19.29
N LEU A 156 10.48 -6.57 -18.85
CA LEU A 156 11.07 -6.73 -17.53
C LEU A 156 12.43 -7.41 -17.61
N ASN A 157 13.22 -7.32 -16.54
CA ASN A 157 14.53 -7.96 -16.45
C ASN A 157 14.54 -8.99 -15.33
N THR A 158 14.93 -10.22 -15.63
CA THR A 158 14.96 -11.33 -14.65
C THR A 158 16.09 -12.32 -14.96
N ILE A 159 16.43 -13.18 -14.01
CA ILE A 159 17.42 -14.23 -14.23
C ILE A 159 16.70 -15.44 -14.85
N ILE A 160 16.94 -15.68 -16.16
CA ILE A 160 16.28 -16.74 -16.91
C ILE A 160 17.18 -17.48 -17.89
N GLY A 161 17.29 -18.80 -17.70
CA GLY A 161 18.06 -19.67 -18.58
C GLY A 161 18.85 -20.75 -17.86
N VAL A 162 19.48 -21.63 -18.64
CA VAL A 162 20.23 -22.80 -18.15
C VAL A 162 21.73 -22.54 -18.20
N ASN A 163 22.20 -21.67 -19.10
CA ASN A 163 23.62 -21.41 -19.29
C ASN A 163 24.19 -20.61 -18.11
N ALA A 164 25.44 -20.87 -17.70
CA ALA A 164 26.05 -20.21 -16.54
C ALA A 164 26.00 -18.66 -16.63
N TRP A 165 26.29 -18.10 -17.80
CA TRP A 165 26.22 -16.64 -18.03
C TRP A 165 24.80 -16.07 -17.90
N GLU A 166 23.76 -16.86 -18.24
CA GLU A 166 22.35 -16.47 -18.08
C GLU A 166 21.92 -16.41 -16.60
N ARG A 167 22.73 -16.98 -15.69
CA ARG A 167 22.49 -17.05 -14.25
C ARG A 167 23.17 -15.94 -13.46
N GLU A 168 24.16 -15.27 -14.07
CA GLU A 168 24.92 -14.16 -13.48
C GLU A 168 24.32 -12.81 -13.86
N GLU A 169 23.77 -12.68 -15.07
CA GLU A 169 23.18 -11.43 -15.56
C GLU A 169 21.66 -11.52 -15.75
N ARG A 170 20.97 -10.43 -15.37
CA ARG A 170 19.53 -10.29 -15.63
C ARG A 170 19.31 -10.05 -17.12
N GLN A 171 18.38 -10.81 -17.68
CA GLN A 171 18.03 -10.73 -19.10
C GLN A 171 16.64 -10.16 -19.27
N ARG A 172 16.47 -9.49 -20.40
CA ARG A 172 15.19 -8.91 -20.81
C ARG A 172 14.22 -10.01 -21.18
N VAL A 173 12.99 -9.91 -20.67
CA VAL A 173 11.83 -10.73 -21.04
C VAL A 173 10.67 -9.80 -21.41
N VAL A 174 9.82 -10.26 -22.32
CA VAL A 174 8.61 -9.56 -22.72
C VAL A 174 7.41 -10.42 -22.33
N LEU A 175 6.48 -9.84 -21.58
CA LEU A 175 5.27 -10.52 -21.14
C LEU A 175 4.04 -9.87 -21.79
N ASP A 176 3.17 -10.72 -22.33
CA ASP A 176 1.78 -10.35 -22.65
C ASP A 176 0.85 -11.09 -21.69
N LEU A 177 -0.01 -10.34 -21.01
CA LEU A 177 -0.96 -10.87 -20.04
C LEU A 177 -2.36 -10.61 -20.54
N THR A 178 -3.19 -11.64 -20.65
CA THR A 178 -4.62 -11.52 -20.96
C THR A 178 -5.43 -12.15 -19.84
N ILE A 179 -6.21 -11.34 -19.16
CA ILE A 179 -7.08 -11.72 -18.05
C ILE A 179 -8.46 -11.94 -18.64
N HIS A 180 -9.01 -13.14 -18.50
CA HIS A 180 -10.36 -13.46 -18.97
C HIS A 180 -11.32 -13.38 -17.79
N LEU A 181 -12.30 -12.50 -17.87
CA LEU A 181 -13.31 -12.29 -16.83
C LEU A 181 -14.68 -12.01 -17.45
N ARG A 182 -15.68 -11.84 -16.61
CA ARG A 182 -16.98 -11.31 -17.02
C ARG A 182 -17.23 -10.03 -16.24
N PHE A 183 -17.41 -8.92 -16.94
CA PHE A 183 -17.74 -7.68 -16.25
C PHE A 183 -19.15 -7.74 -15.69
N ASP A 184 -19.30 -7.34 -14.43
CA ASP A 184 -20.61 -7.09 -13.84
C ASP A 184 -21.22 -5.85 -14.53
N PRO A 185 -22.43 -5.95 -15.12
CA PRO A 185 -23.12 -4.82 -15.73
C PRO A 185 -23.23 -3.60 -14.82
N THR A 186 -23.45 -3.80 -13.52
CA THR A 186 -23.63 -2.71 -12.55
C THR A 186 -22.37 -1.87 -12.40
N VAL A 187 -21.21 -2.52 -12.34
CA VAL A 187 -19.90 -1.88 -12.21
C VAL A 187 -19.54 -1.04 -13.44
N LEU A 188 -19.92 -1.52 -14.63
CA LEU A 188 -19.72 -0.79 -15.88
C LEU A 188 -20.62 0.45 -15.98
N ILE A 189 -21.85 0.35 -15.47
CA ILE A 189 -22.84 1.45 -15.47
C ILE A 189 -22.40 2.56 -14.50
N GLU A 190 -21.91 2.20 -13.32
CA GLU A 190 -21.49 3.16 -12.29
C GLU A 190 -20.10 3.77 -12.57
N ASP A 191 -19.41 3.33 -13.64
CA ASP A 191 -18.04 3.73 -14.00
C ASP A 191 -17.07 3.58 -12.81
N HIS A 192 -17.22 2.45 -12.12
CA HIS A 192 -16.40 2.06 -10.98
C HIS A 192 -15.32 1.07 -11.42
N VAL A 193 -14.07 1.25 -10.96
CA VAL A 193 -12.97 0.33 -11.26
C VAL A 193 -12.81 -0.66 -10.10
N PRO A 194 -13.25 -1.93 -10.24
CA PRO A 194 -13.11 -2.90 -9.17
C PRO A 194 -11.64 -3.30 -9.00
N LYS A 195 -11.16 -3.30 -7.75
CA LYS A 195 -9.75 -3.54 -7.39
C LYS A 195 -9.19 -4.88 -7.88
N MET A 196 -10.03 -5.93 -7.96
CA MET A 196 -9.65 -7.27 -8.43
C MET A 196 -9.23 -7.32 -9.92
N HIS A 197 -9.68 -6.35 -10.73
CA HIS A 197 -9.42 -6.34 -12.18
C HIS A 197 -8.56 -5.15 -12.60
N ASN A 198 -7.92 -4.46 -11.66
CA ASN A 198 -7.08 -3.32 -11.97
C ASN A 198 -5.73 -3.76 -12.57
N TYR A 199 -5.59 -3.56 -13.88
CA TYR A 199 -4.37 -3.91 -14.62
C TYR A 199 -3.11 -3.20 -14.10
N ARG A 200 -3.20 -2.02 -13.45
CA ARG A 200 -2.05 -1.31 -12.86
C ARG A 200 -1.52 -2.05 -11.62
N THR A 201 -2.41 -2.41 -10.70
CA THR A 201 -2.05 -3.17 -9.49
C THR A 201 -1.52 -4.55 -9.86
N ILE A 202 -2.18 -5.24 -10.78
CA ILE A 202 -1.73 -6.55 -11.29
C ILE A 202 -0.35 -6.43 -11.93
N THR A 203 -0.13 -5.45 -12.81
CA THR A 203 1.18 -5.23 -13.44
C THR A 203 2.26 -5.00 -12.40
N ARG A 204 2.02 -4.19 -11.37
CA ARG A 204 3.01 -3.93 -10.31
C ARG A 204 3.39 -5.20 -9.55
N ILE A 205 2.39 -6.01 -9.15
CA ILE A 205 2.62 -7.28 -8.44
C ILE A 205 3.41 -8.25 -9.33
N VAL A 206 3.04 -8.36 -10.61
CA VAL A 206 3.74 -9.21 -11.58
C VAL A 206 5.16 -8.69 -11.82
N SER A 207 5.37 -7.40 -12.05
CA SER A 207 6.69 -6.82 -12.28
C SER A 207 7.64 -7.09 -11.11
N LYS A 208 7.19 -6.82 -9.87
CA LYS A 208 7.99 -7.09 -8.68
C LYS A 208 8.36 -8.57 -8.59
N TYR A 209 7.38 -9.45 -8.76
CA TYR A 209 7.62 -10.90 -8.72
C TYR A 209 8.61 -11.35 -9.79
N VAL A 210 8.46 -10.88 -11.02
CA VAL A 210 9.33 -11.24 -12.15
C VAL A 210 10.76 -10.78 -11.91
N GLU A 211 10.97 -9.54 -11.44
CA GLU A 211 12.30 -8.99 -11.18
C GLU A 211 13.04 -9.69 -10.05
N GLU A 212 12.31 -10.22 -9.06
CA GLU A 212 12.85 -11.02 -7.95
C GLU A 212 13.00 -12.50 -8.30
N SER A 213 12.35 -12.95 -9.38
CA SER A 213 12.31 -14.35 -9.74
C SER A 213 13.59 -14.87 -10.39
N ASN A 214 13.76 -16.19 -10.33
CA ASN A 214 14.92 -16.85 -10.88
C ASN A 214 14.55 -18.24 -11.43
N TYR A 215 14.46 -18.36 -12.76
CA TYR A 215 13.99 -19.58 -13.43
C TYR A 215 14.98 -20.13 -14.44
N LYS A 216 14.96 -21.45 -14.65
CA LYS A 216 15.80 -22.09 -15.68
C LYS A 216 15.12 -22.09 -17.05
N THR A 217 13.80 -22.25 -17.07
CA THR A 217 12.97 -22.48 -18.26
C THR A 217 11.85 -21.45 -18.36
N VAL A 218 11.51 -21.02 -19.57
CA VAL A 218 10.40 -20.07 -19.82
C VAL A 218 9.03 -20.65 -19.47
N GLU A 219 8.87 -21.97 -19.55
CA GLU A 219 7.67 -22.71 -19.21
C GLU A 219 7.34 -22.63 -17.72
N ALA A 220 8.31 -22.97 -16.87
CA ALA A 220 8.16 -22.88 -15.42
C ALA A 220 7.93 -21.43 -14.96
N PHE A 221 8.59 -20.48 -15.62
CA PHE A 221 8.40 -19.06 -15.36
C PHE A 221 6.98 -18.60 -15.72
N ALA A 222 6.49 -18.92 -16.93
CA ALA A 222 5.13 -18.60 -17.36
C ALA A 222 4.08 -19.21 -16.42
N LEU A 223 4.27 -20.48 -16.03
CA LEU A 223 3.37 -21.18 -15.09
C LEU A 223 3.34 -20.50 -13.72
N SER A 224 4.47 -20.00 -13.24
CA SER A 224 4.52 -19.31 -11.96
C SER A 224 3.88 -17.93 -11.99
N VAL A 225 4.05 -17.18 -13.09
CA VAL A 225 3.34 -15.91 -13.29
C VAL A 225 1.82 -16.15 -13.34
N ALA A 226 1.36 -17.18 -14.06
CA ALA A 226 -0.05 -17.55 -14.08
C ALA A 226 -0.57 -17.91 -12.69
N ARG A 227 0.20 -18.69 -11.91
CA ARG A 227 -0.15 -19.05 -10.52
C ARG A 227 -0.26 -17.80 -9.64
N LEU A 228 0.69 -16.87 -9.73
CA LEU A 228 0.68 -15.62 -8.99
C LEU A 228 -0.60 -14.81 -9.27
N MET A 229 -0.98 -14.69 -10.55
CA MET A 229 -2.17 -13.95 -10.94
C MET A 229 -3.46 -14.60 -10.41
N ILE A 230 -3.54 -15.92 -10.38
CA ILE A 230 -4.74 -16.64 -9.90
C ILE A 230 -4.83 -16.66 -8.37
N VAL A 231 -3.70 -16.86 -7.68
CA VAL A 231 -3.65 -17.00 -6.23
C VAL A 231 -3.64 -15.64 -5.55
N THR A 232 -2.74 -14.75 -5.96
CA THR A 232 -2.52 -13.46 -5.28
C THR A 232 -3.43 -12.38 -5.84
N CYS A 233 -3.51 -12.27 -7.17
CA CYS A 233 -4.37 -11.27 -7.81
C CYS A 233 -5.83 -11.72 -7.94
N HIS A 234 -6.14 -12.96 -7.56
CA HIS A 234 -7.50 -13.52 -7.57
C HIS A 234 -8.19 -13.52 -8.95
N VAL A 235 -7.39 -13.58 -10.02
CA VAL A 235 -7.90 -13.66 -11.39
C VAL A 235 -8.57 -15.03 -11.63
N PRO A 236 -9.76 -15.10 -12.25
CA PRO A 236 -10.45 -16.36 -12.50
C PRO A 236 -9.72 -17.22 -13.55
N LYS A 237 -9.31 -16.61 -14.66
CA LYS A 237 -8.61 -17.25 -15.77
C LYS A 237 -7.64 -16.29 -16.44
N VAL A 238 -6.45 -16.77 -16.78
CA VAL A 238 -5.38 -15.93 -17.34
C VAL A 238 -4.63 -16.65 -18.46
N THR A 239 -4.34 -15.92 -19.53
CA THR A 239 -3.36 -16.28 -20.55
C THR A 239 -2.08 -15.48 -20.32
N VAL A 240 -0.97 -16.16 -20.15
CA VAL A 240 0.36 -15.58 -19.99
C VAL A 240 1.22 -16.02 -21.15
N ARG A 241 1.68 -15.05 -21.94
CA ARG A 241 2.70 -15.24 -22.96
C ARG A 241 4.01 -14.64 -22.46
N VAL A 242 5.07 -15.44 -22.48
CA VAL A 242 6.42 -14.98 -22.18
C VAL A 242 7.28 -15.16 -23.41
N GLU A 243 7.96 -14.10 -23.82
CA GLU A 243 8.95 -14.12 -24.88
C GLU A 243 10.31 -13.70 -24.33
N LYS A 244 11.34 -14.47 -24.68
CA LYS A 244 12.75 -14.12 -24.47
C LYS A 244 13.31 -13.57 -25.78
N PRO A 245 13.43 -12.23 -25.93
CA PRO A 245 14.05 -11.64 -27.10
C PRO A 245 15.48 -12.14 -27.25
N SER A 246 15.92 -12.36 -28.50
CA SER A 246 17.27 -12.81 -28.83
C SER A 246 17.66 -14.21 -28.31
N ALA A 247 16.72 -15.03 -27.86
CA ALA A 247 16.98 -16.43 -27.50
C ALA A 247 17.53 -17.26 -28.69
N LEU A 248 17.18 -16.88 -29.92
CA LEU A 248 17.64 -17.50 -31.15
C LEU A 248 18.16 -16.42 -32.11
N VAL A 249 19.34 -16.65 -32.70
CA VAL A 249 20.09 -15.68 -33.51
C VAL A 249 19.32 -15.14 -34.72
N PHE A 250 18.32 -15.88 -35.23
CA PHE A 250 17.52 -15.52 -36.41
C PHE A 250 16.02 -15.38 -36.13
N ALA A 251 15.59 -15.38 -34.87
CA ALA A 251 14.19 -15.18 -34.50
C ALA A 251 14.02 -13.87 -33.72
N GLN A 252 12.88 -13.21 -33.87
CA GLN A 252 12.54 -12.01 -33.09
C GLN A 252 12.45 -12.33 -31.58
N GLY A 253 12.04 -13.55 -31.24
CA GLY A 253 12.03 -14.07 -29.88
C GLY A 253 11.64 -15.55 -29.89
N ALA A 254 11.91 -16.24 -28.80
CA ALA A 254 11.33 -17.56 -28.51
C ALA A 254 10.50 -17.43 -27.23
N GLY A 255 9.33 -18.06 -27.21
CA GLY A 255 8.40 -17.86 -26.11
C GLY A 255 7.38 -18.98 -25.98
N VAL A 256 6.66 -18.94 -24.87
CA VAL A 256 5.60 -19.89 -24.53
C VAL A 256 4.36 -19.10 -24.14
N GLU A 257 3.20 -19.56 -24.61
CA GLU A 257 1.90 -19.07 -24.20
C GLU A 257 1.16 -20.18 -23.47
N ILE A 258 0.64 -19.86 -22.28
CA ILE A 258 -0.20 -20.77 -21.50
C ILE A 258 -1.48 -20.06 -21.08
N THR A 259 -2.58 -20.80 -21.03
CA THR A 259 -3.84 -20.37 -20.42
C THR A 259 -4.11 -21.24 -19.22
N ARG A 260 -4.36 -20.65 -18.05
CA ARG A 260 -4.62 -21.35 -16.80
C ARG A 260 -5.82 -20.78 -16.07
N ASP A 261 -6.55 -21.65 -15.39
CA ASP A 261 -7.59 -21.31 -14.43
C ASP A 261 -7.29 -21.90 -13.03
N ARG A 262 -8.22 -21.77 -12.08
CA ARG A 262 -8.04 -22.30 -10.71
C ARG A 262 -7.92 -23.82 -10.67
N SER A 263 -8.66 -24.52 -11.54
CA SER A 263 -8.71 -25.98 -11.56
C SER A 263 -7.36 -26.59 -11.95
N ASP A 264 -6.61 -25.93 -12.84
CA ASP A 264 -5.27 -26.33 -13.25
C ASP A 264 -4.25 -26.37 -12.10
N PHE A 265 -4.53 -25.67 -10.99
CA PHE A 265 -3.66 -25.60 -9.82
C PHE A 265 -4.16 -26.45 -8.64
N GLY A 266 -5.21 -27.27 -8.83
CA GLY A 266 -5.82 -28.05 -7.76
C GLY A 266 -6.54 -27.20 -6.72
N LEU A 267 -6.92 -25.97 -7.07
CA LEU A 267 -7.68 -25.06 -6.24
C LEU A 267 -9.16 -25.17 -6.67
N GLY A 268 -10.04 -25.60 -5.77
CA GLY A 268 -11.48 -25.77 -6.07
C GLY A 268 -12.15 -24.46 -6.52
N GLU A 269 -13.30 -24.58 -7.20
CA GLU A 269 -14.16 -23.45 -7.54
C GLU A 269 -14.52 -22.69 -6.26
N ARG A 270 -14.35 -21.37 -6.26
CA ARG A 270 -15.03 -20.54 -5.25
C ARG A 270 -16.47 -20.42 -5.71
N ASP A 271 -17.41 -20.90 -4.91
CA ASP A 271 -18.80 -20.44 -5.01
C ASP A 271 -18.79 -18.90 -5.01
N GLU A 272 -19.33 -18.27 -6.04
CA GLU A 272 -19.48 -16.81 -6.17
C GLU A 272 -20.42 -16.19 -5.09
N LYS A 273 -20.74 -16.92 -4.03
CA LYS A 273 -21.45 -16.44 -2.85
C LYS A 273 -20.54 -16.42 -1.63
N VAL A 274 -19.68 -15.41 -1.54
CA VAL A 274 -19.29 -14.90 -0.21
C VAL A 274 -20.36 -13.92 0.23
N GLN A 275 -21.51 -14.47 0.63
CA GLN A 275 -22.40 -13.82 1.58
C GLN A 275 -21.91 -14.21 2.97
N ALA A 276 -21.98 -13.27 3.92
CA ALA A 276 -21.55 -13.43 5.31
C ALA A 276 -21.96 -14.79 5.93
N PRO A 277 -21.14 -15.38 6.84
CA PRO A 277 -21.38 -16.74 7.32
C PRO A 277 -22.67 -16.83 8.15
N PRO A 278 -23.61 -17.77 7.86
CA PRO A 278 -24.68 -18.10 8.78
C PRO A 278 -24.32 -19.30 9.68
N ALA A 279 -25.03 -19.36 10.80
CA ALA A 279 -24.74 -20.13 11.99
C ALA A 279 -24.86 -21.67 11.89
N THR A 280 -24.17 -22.32 12.84
CA THR A 280 -24.03 -23.74 13.19
C THR A 280 -25.24 -24.69 13.03
N SER A 281 -24.99 -25.95 12.66
CA SER A 281 -25.36 -27.15 13.46
C SER A 281 -24.86 -28.50 12.89
N HIS A 282 -24.18 -29.25 13.77
CA HIS A 282 -24.13 -30.71 14.04
C HIS A 282 -24.30 -31.82 12.96
N ASP A 283 -23.29 -32.72 13.00
CA ASP A 283 -23.36 -34.20 13.13
C ASP A 283 -22.91 -35.13 11.96
N ALA A 284 -21.82 -35.85 12.28
CA ALA A 284 -21.64 -37.31 12.20
C ALA A 284 -20.97 -37.99 10.98
N LYS A 285 -19.77 -38.53 11.29
CA LYS A 285 -19.22 -39.88 11.02
C LYS A 285 -18.30 -40.11 9.79
N ASP A 286 -17.02 -40.28 10.15
CA ASP A 286 -15.95 -41.17 9.62
C ASP A 286 -16.40 -42.56 9.09
N PRO A 287 -15.54 -43.46 8.53
CA PRO A 287 -14.06 -43.50 8.41
C PRO A 287 -13.55 -43.94 6.99
N VAL A 288 -12.26 -44.09 6.64
CA VAL A 288 -11.28 -45.17 6.96
C VAL A 288 -10.01 -44.86 6.12
N ALA A 289 -8.84 -44.57 6.73
CA ALA A 289 -7.66 -45.45 6.94
C ALA A 289 -6.85 -45.79 5.65
N ALA A 290 -5.53 -45.95 5.60
CA ALA A 290 -4.37 -45.94 6.49
C ALA A 290 -3.12 -45.86 5.53
N THR A 291 -1.83 -45.74 5.90
CA THR A 291 -1.08 -46.28 7.04
C THR A 291 0.35 -45.70 6.99
N THR A 292 0.86 -45.25 8.16
CA THR A 292 2.20 -45.49 8.78
C THR A 292 3.51 -45.16 8.04
N ALA A 293 4.62 -44.73 8.67
CA ALA A 293 5.07 -44.54 10.07
C ALA A 293 6.41 -43.76 9.98
N ALA A 294 6.67 -42.69 10.75
CA ALA A 294 7.03 -42.57 12.17
C ALA A 294 8.54 -42.37 12.40
N ALA A 295 8.91 -41.18 12.91
CA ALA A 295 9.89 -40.98 13.98
C ALA A 295 9.72 -39.55 14.55
N ALA A 296 9.27 -39.49 15.80
CA ALA A 296 9.06 -38.31 16.65
C ALA A 296 10.41 -37.71 17.12
N SER A 297 10.54 -36.54 17.76
CA SER A 297 9.67 -35.79 18.66
C SER A 297 10.24 -34.38 18.92
N GLU A 298 9.37 -33.36 19.01
CA GLU A 298 9.28 -32.36 20.10
C GLU A 298 8.37 -31.20 19.64
N GLN A 299 7.07 -31.33 19.94
CA GLN A 299 6.04 -30.31 19.77
C GLN A 299 5.68 -29.76 21.16
N LYS A 300 5.88 -28.45 21.34
CA LYS A 300 5.14 -27.64 22.32
C LYS A 300 4.02 -26.91 21.56
N ASP A 301 2.86 -26.89 22.20
CA ASP A 301 1.57 -26.32 21.82
C ASP A 301 1.59 -25.15 20.83
N ALA A 302 0.82 -25.30 19.74
CA ALA A 302 0.30 -24.20 18.93
C ALA A 302 -1.18 -24.46 18.66
N SER A 303 -2.04 -24.07 19.61
CA SER A 303 -3.48 -23.98 19.42
C SER A 303 -3.82 -22.75 18.57
N SER A 304 -4.47 -22.98 17.43
CA SER A 304 -5.21 -22.06 16.55
C SER A 304 -5.34 -20.59 16.99
N ALA A 305 -4.69 -19.67 16.27
CA ALA A 305 -4.98 -18.24 16.33
C ALA A 305 -6.02 -17.84 15.25
N PRO A 306 -7.04 -17.03 15.58
CA PRO A 306 -8.00 -16.50 14.61
C PRO A 306 -7.34 -15.40 13.76
N VAL A 307 -7.82 -15.25 12.52
CA VAL A 307 -7.26 -14.38 11.47
C VAL A 307 -7.06 -12.95 11.97
N SER A 308 -5.81 -12.46 11.94
CA SER A 308 -5.43 -11.11 12.40
C SER A 308 -5.43 -10.11 11.24
N HIS A 309 -6.36 -9.16 11.25
CA HIS A 309 -6.42 -8.05 10.31
C HIS A 309 -5.31 -7.03 10.59
N VAL A 310 -4.83 -6.33 9.57
CA VAL A 310 -3.78 -5.29 9.69
C VAL A 310 -4.38 -3.92 9.46
N ALA A 311 -4.17 -2.98 10.40
CA ALA A 311 -4.61 -1.59 10.25
C ALA A 311 -3.46 -0.61 10.46
N PHE A 312 -3.53 0.54 9.79
CA PHE A 312 -2.64 1.68 10.02
C PHE A 312 -3.45 2.80 10.65
N LEU A 313 -3.03 3.25 11.83
CA LEU A 313 -3.72 4.27 12.60
C LEU A 313 -2.83 5.51 12.72
N ALA A 314 -3.35 6.67 12.36
CA ALA A 314 -2.70 7.94 12.70
C ALA A 314 -3.02 8.29 14.14
N PHE A 315 -2.03 8.84 14.84
CA PHE A 315 -2.20 9.43 16.16
C PHE A 315 -1.68 10.86 16.20
N GLY A 316 -2.32 11.70 17.01
CA GLY A 316 -1.93 13.11 17.16
C GLY A 316 -2.26 13.68 18.54
N SER A 317 -1.35 14.47 19.11
CA SER A 317 -1.56 15.13 20.42
C SER A 317 -1.05 16.58 20.40
N ASN A 318 -1.81 17.52 20.97
CA ASN A 318 -1.37 18.92 21.12
C ASN A 318 -1.67 19.57 22.48
N LEU A 319 -2.21 18.83 23.45
CA LEU A 319 -2.46 19.33 24.81
C LEU A 319 -1.62 18.61 25.85
N GLY A 320 -1.17 19.33 26.87
CA GLY A 320 -0.42 18.77 28.00
C GLY A 320 0.90 18.12 27.60
N ASP A 321 1.22 17.00 28.25
CA ASP A 321 2.37 16.17 27.90
C ASP A 321 2.04 15.29 26.68
N ARG A 322 2.36 15.84 25.50
CA ARG A 322 2.03 15.23 24.21
C ARG A 322 2.63 13.84 24.02
N ALA A 323 3.85 13.60 24.52
CA ALA A 323 4.54 12.32 24.37
C ALA A 323 3.90 11.27 25.29
N ARG A 324 3.67 11.59 26.57
CA ARG A 324 2.99 10.69 27.50
C ARG A 324 1.56 10.38 27.08
N ASN A 325 0.84 11.34 26.50
CA ASN A 325 -0.50 11.09 25.97
C ASN A 325 -0.49 10.06 24.83
N ILE A 326 0.52 10.09 23.97
CA ILE A 326 0.66 9.09 22.89
C ILE A 326 1.00 7.72 23.48
N GLU A 327 1.95 7.65 24.42
CA GLU A 327 2.31 6.39 25.10
C GLU A 327 1.12 5.76 25.82
N GLU A 328 0.39 6.55 26.61
CA GLU A 328 -0.81 6.10 27.32
C GLU A 328 -1.93 5.68 26.36
N GLY A 329 -2.10 6.41 25.25
CA GLY A 329 -3.06 6.06 24.21
C GLY A 329 -2.75 4.71 23.56
N LEU A 330 -1.48 4.45 23.25
CA LEU A 330 -1.02 3.17 22.70
C LEU A 330 -1.09 2.03 23.72
N ALA A 331 -0.76 2.30 24.99
CA ALA A 331 -0.92 1.32 26.07
C ALA A 331 -2.38 0.89 26.23
N ARG A 332 -3.32 1.86 26.24
CA ARG A 332 -4.76 1.60 26.27
C ARG A 332 -5.25 0.83 25.06
N LEU A 333 -4.73 1.13 23.88
CA LEU A 333 -5.04 0.41 22.64
C LEU A 333 -4.72 -1.09 22.76
N THR A 334 -3.61 -1.45 23.40
CA THR A 334 -3.21 -2.86 23.56
C THR A 334 -3.84 -3.56 24.77
N SER A 335 -4.38 -2.81 25.74
CA SER A 335 -4.86 -3.34 27.02
C SER A 335 -6.01 -4.35 26.91
N ALA A 336 -6.84 -4.24 25.88
CA ALA A 336 -7.99 -5.11 25.66
C ALA A 336 -7.61 -6.45 24.97
N GLY A 337 -6.36 -6.65 24.57
CA GLY A 337 -5.85 -7.90 23.97
C GLY A 337 -6.36 -8.22 22.55
N ASN A 338 -7.26 -7.38 22.02
CA ASN A 338 -7.85 -7.48 20.68
C ASN A 338 -7.07 -6.67 19.61
N VAL A 339 -6.13 -5.83 20.04
CA VAL A 339 -5.23 -5.05 19.18
C VAL A 339 -3.79 -5.24 19.68
N ARG A 340 -2.87 -5.51 18.76
CA ARG A 340 -1.44 -5.63 19.00
C ARG A 340 -0.71 -4.60 18.14
N VAL A 341 0.16 -3.81 18.75
CA VAL A 341 1.05 -2.89 18.01
C VAL A 341 2.17 -3.71 17.38
N ASP A 342 2.29 -3.62 16.05
CA ASP A 342 3.33 -4.31 15.28
C ASP A 342 4.55 -3.43 15.07
N ASP A 343 4.33 -2.14 14.75
CA ASP A 343 5.38 -1.19 14.40
C ASP A 343 4.89 0.26 14.55
N THR A 344 5.81 1.21 14.72
CA THR A 344 5.51 2.64 14.89
C THR A 344 6.44 3.50 14.06
N SER A 345 5.91 4.57 13.46
CA SER A 345 6.72 5.57 12.79
C SER A 345 7.57 6.38 13.78
N PHE A 346 8.46 7.23 13.27
CA PHE A 346 8.99 8.33 14.07
C PHE A 346 7.87 9.30 14.47
N LEU A 347 8.15 10.11 15.49
CA LEU A 347 7.30 11.23 15.87
C LEU A 347 7.65 12.48 15.05
N TYR A 348 6.62 13.23 14.68
CA TYR A 348 6.75 14.47 13.92
C TYR A 348 6.07 15.63 14.64
N GLU A 349 6.82 16.68 14.95
CA GLU A 349 6.27 17.94 15.44
C GLU A 349 5.86 18.82 14.26
N THR A 350 4.61 19.26 14.25
CA THR A 350 4.02 20.00 13.13
C THR A 350 3.18 21.17 13.60
N ALA A 351 3.20 22.27 12.83
CA ALA A 351 2.26 23.36 13.01
C ALA A 351 0.80 22.90 12.76
N PRO A 352 -0.20 23.47 13.47
CA PRO A 352 -1.60 23.18 13.20
C PRO A 352 -2.03 23.54 11.76
N MET A 353 -2.73 22.63 11.08
CA MET A 353 -3.12 22.83 9.68
C MET A 353 -4.34 23.73 9.47
N TYR A 354 -5.34 23.67 10.34
CA TYR A 354 -6.64 24.34 10.11
C TYR A 354 -6.85 25.56 11.02
N LYS A 355 -6.66 25.38 12.33
CA LYS A 355 -6.71 26.47 13.32
C LYS A 355 -5.28 26.74 13.76
N THR A 356 -4.70 27.86 13.38
CA THR A 356 -3.30 28.19 13.65
C THR A 356 -3.05 28.72 15.06
N ASP A 357 -4.09 29.22 15.73
CA ASP A 357 -4.04 29.70 17.12
C ASP A 357 -4.21 28.54 18.12
N GLN A 358 -3.27 27.59 18.09
CA GLN A 358 -3.21 26.49 19.05
C GLN A 358 -1.78 25.91 19.13
N PRO A 359 -1.46 25.11 20.16
CA PRO A 359 -0.15 24.49 20.29
C PRO A 359 0.17 23.54 19.13
N GLN A 360 1.47 23.33 18.89
CA GLN A 360 1.96 22.40 17.86
C GLN A 360 1.56 20.95 18.17
N PHE A 361 1.26 20.19 17.11
CA PHE A 361 0.91 18.79 17.21
C PHE A 361 2.16 17.91 17.17
N LEU A 362 2.13 16.84 17.96
CA LEU A 362 3.00 15.70 17.81
C LEU A 362 2.20 14.59 17.11
N ASN A 363 2.64 14.16 15.92
CA ASN A 363 1.93 13.19 15.09
C ASN A 363 2.79 11.97 14.81
N GLY A 364 2.13 10.85 14.54
CA GLY A 364 2.76 9.64 14.02
C GLY A 364 1.74 8.65 13.49
N VAL A 365 2.22 7.48 13.06
CA VAL A 365 1.40 6.37 12.58
C VAL A 365 1.85 5.10 13.30
N VAL A 366 0.88 4.28 13.69
CA VAL A 366 1.11 2.95 14.24
C VAL A 366 0.50 1.91 13.32
N LYS A 367 1.25 0.83 13.07
CA LYS A 367 0.77 -0.38 12.41
C LYS A 367 0.30 -1.35 13.48
N VAL A 368 -0.91 -1.86 13.35
CA VAL A 368 -1.51 -2.78 14.32
C VAL A 368 -2.08 -4.03 13.66
N SER A 369 -2.02 -5.13 14.39
CA SER A 369 -2.77 -6.35 14.11
C SER A 369 -4.00 -6.41 15.02
N THR A 370 -5.19 -6.69 14.50
CA THR A 370 -6.42 -6.72 15.29
C THR A 370 -7.38 -7.82 14.86
N SER A 371 -8.18 -8.32 15.80
CA SER A 371 -9.34 -9.19 15.53
C SER A 371 -10.66 -8.42 15.38
N LEU A 372 -10.66 -7.10 15.60
CA LEU A 372 -11.86 -6.26 15.54
C LEU A 372 -12.18 -5.85 14.11
N THR A 373 -13.47 -5.84 13.74
CA THR A 373 -13.92 -5.24 12.48
C THR A 373 -13.66 -3.72 12.43
N PRO A 374 -13.68 -3.07 11.25
CA PRO A 374 -13.41 -1.64 11.13
C PRO A 374 -14.28 -0.74 12.02
N HIS A 375 -15.56 -1.08 12.18
CA HIS A 375 -16.49 -0.31 13.01
C HIS A 375 -16.25 -0.53 14.51
N GLU A 376 -15.93 -1.76 14.91
CA GLU A 376 -15.55 -2.07 16.30
C GLU A 376 -14.23 -1.40 16.68
N LEU A 377 -13.26 -1.39 15.75
CA LEU A 377 -12.01 -0.68 15.94
C LEU A 377 -12.26 0.82 16.10
N LEU A 378 -13.08 1.44 15.24
CA LEU A 378 -13.44 2.86 15.38
C LEU A 378 -14.07 3.15 16.74
N ALA A 379 -15.03 2.32 17.19
CA ALA A 379 -15.66 2.48 18.49
C ALA A 379 -14.65 2.38 19.64
N HIS A 380 -13.71 1.43 19.55
CA HIS A 380 -12.63 1.27 20.51
C HIS A 380 -11.70 2.50 20.57
N LEU A 381 -11.31 3.05 19.42
CA LEU A 381 -10.51 4.28 19.36
C LEU A 381 -11.24 5.48 19.99
N LYS A 382 -12.55 5.62 19.72
CA LYS A 382 -13.38 6.68 20.34
C LYS A 382 -13.50 6.51 21.85
N GLN A 383 -13.58 5.27 22.34
CA GLN A 383 -13.59 4.99 23.78
C GLN A 383 -12.27 5.42 24.45
N ILE A 384 -11.13 5.16 23.82
CA ILE A 384 -9.81 5.58 24.32
C ILE A 384 -9.73 7.10 24.36
N GLU A 385 -10.10 7.76 23.27
CA GLU A 385 -10.11 9.23 23.18
C GLU A 385 -10.99 9.86 24.27
N GLY A 386 -12.20 9.33 24.49
CA GLY A 386 -13.11 9.81 25.54
C GLY A 386 -12.55 9.59 26.94
N ALA A 387 -11.94 8.43 27.19
CA ALA A 387 -11.29 8.12 28.48
C ALA A 387 -10.09 9.02 28.78
N MET A 388 -9.44 9.55 27.74
CA MET A 388 -8.33 10.50 27.85
C MET A 388 -8.77 11.97 27.86
N GLY A 389 -10.08 12.22 27.97
CA GLY A 389 -10.64 13.57 28.16
C GLY A 389 -10.93 14.34 26.87
N ARG A 390 -11.08 13.66 25.73
CA ARG A 390 -11.57 14.30 24.50
C ARG A 390 -13.04 14.65 24.62
N ASP A 391 -13.37 15.92 24.38
CA ASP A 391 -14.74 16.37 24.20
C ASP A 391 -15.18 16.19 22.75
N PHE A 392 -16.17 15.32 22.52
CA PHE A 392 -16.76 15.08 21.20
C PHE A 392 -17.78 16.14 20.79
N ASN A 393 -18.27 16.95 21.72
CA ASN A 393 -19.18 18.06 21.48
C ASN A 393 -18.45 19.41 21.35
N GLY A 394 -17.13 19.41 21.57
CA GLY A 394 -16.28 20.58 21.46
C GLY A 394 -16.07 21.06 20.01
N GLU A 395 -15.27 22.10 19.85
CA GLU A 395 -15.04 22.71 18.55
C GLU A 395 -14.33 21.77 17.55
N ARG A 396 -14.84 21.70 16.31
CA ARG A 396 -14.21 20.94 15.22
C ARG A 396 -12.77 21.45 14.99
N PHE A 397 -11.82 20.51 14.92
CA PHE A 397 -10.37 20.76 14.81
C PHE A 397 -9.73 21.53 15.99
N GLY A 398 -10.40 21.56 17.16
CA GLY A 398 -9.84 22.11 18.38
C GLY A 398 -8.74 21.24 19.01
N PRO A 399 -8.04 21.78 20.01
CA PRO A 399 -6.96 21.11 20.72
C PRO A 399 -7.49 19.90 21.51
N ARG A 400 -6.70 18.82 21.56
CA ARG A 400 -7.08 17.54 22.15
C ARG A 400 -5.90 16.79 22.79
N PRO A 401 -6.13 16.02 23.87
CA PRO A 401 -5.09 15.18 24.47
C PRO A 401 -4.60 14.09 23.51
N ILE A 402 -5.51 13.46 22.76
CA ILE A 402 -5.17 12.46 21.73
C ILE A 402 -6.25 12.42 20.62
N ASP A 403 -5.81 12.18 19.39
CA ASP A 403 -6.61 11.83 18.21
C ASP A 403 -6.13 10.49 17.68
N LEU A 404 -7.04 9.59 17.35
CA LEU A 404 -6.76 8.29 16.76
C LEU A 404 -7.66 8.08 15.53
N ASP A 405 -7.07 8.11 14.34
CA ASP A 405 -7.78 7.98 13.07
C ASP A 405 -7.34 6.71 12.33
N ILE A 406 -8.29 5.90 11.83
CA ILE A 406 -8.00 4.76 10.97
C ILE A 406 -7.61 5.28 9.58
N LEU A 407 -6.38 5.02 9.13
CA LEU A 407 -5.91 5.40 7.79
C LEU A 407 -6.21 4.31 6.76
N PHE A 408 -5.81 3.08 7.08
CA PHE A 408 -5.98 1.89 6.24
C PHE A 408 -6.41 0.72 7.12
N TYR A 409 -7.17 -0.19 6.53
CA TYR A 409 -7.56 -1.45 7.14
C TYR A 409 -7.49 -2.52 6.04
N ASP A 410 -6.60 -3.50 6.21
CA ASP A 410 -6.19 -4.48 5.22
C ASP A 410 -6.04 -3.83 3.82
N HIS A 411 -6.91 -4.24 2.90
CA HIS A 411 -7.00 -3.75 1.54
C HIS A 411 -8.43 -3.31 1.20
N ILE A 412 -9.27 -3.06 2.21
CA ILE A 412 -10.69 -2.77 2.00
C ILE A 412 -10.89 -1.32 1.58
N GLU A 413 -11.96 -1.10 0.84
CA GLU A 413 -12.57 0.21 0.61
C GLU A 413 -13.94 0.17 1.30
N LEU A 414 -14.13 1.08 2.24
CA LEU A 414 -15.35 1.17 3.03
C LEU A 414 -15.82 2.61 3.00
N GLN A 415 -17.08 2.81 2.63
CA GLN A 415 -17.73 4.10 2.67
C GLN A 415 -19.09 3.94 3.32
N THR A 416 -19.17 4.26 4.62
CA THR A 416 -20.41 4.34 5.38
C THR A 416 -20.63 5.77 5.85
N GLU A 417 -21.81 6.07 6.40
CA GLU A 417 -22.12 7.40 6.94
C GLU A 417 -21.13 7.84 8.04
N ASN A 418 -20.59 6.87 8.79
CA ASN A 418 -19.77 7.11 9.98
C ASN A 418 -18.29 6.76 9.81
N LEU A 419 -17.90 6.06 8.74
CA LEU A 419 -16.53 5.59 8.53
C LEU A 419 -16.16 5.52 7.04
N ILE A 420 -15.03 6.13 6.68
CA ILE A 420 -14.46 6.06 5.33
C ILE A 420 -13.03 5.52 5.44
N ILE A 421 -12.77 4.40 4.76
CA ILE A 421 -11.47 3.75 4.65
C ILE A 421 -11.17 3.51 3.17
N PRO A 422 -9.99 3.87 2.66
CA PRO A 422 -8.91 4.62 3.32
C PRO A 422 -9.35 6.04 3.73
N HIS A 423 -8.70 6.60 4.74
CA HIS A 423 -9.07 7.92 5.24
C HIS A 423 -8.98 8.99 4.11
N PRO A 424 -10.06 9.76 3.84
CA PRO A 424 -10.20 10.53 2.61
C PRO A 424 -9.16 11.66 2.46
N ARG A 425 -8.61 12.16 3.58
CA ARG A 425 -7.65 13.27 3.61
C ARG A 425 -6.18 12.84 3.68
N ILE A 426 -5.86 11.56 3.48
CA ILE A 426 -4.45 11.10 3.48
C ILE A 426 -3.61 11.92 2.49
N LYS A 427 -4.11 12.10 1.26
CA LYS A 427 -3.43 12.82 0.18
C LYS A 427 -3.19 14.32 0.44
N GLU A 428 -3.83 14.90 1.44
CA GLU A 428 -3.76 16.34 1.77
C GLU A 428 -2.85 16.62 2.97
N ARG A 429 -2.44 15.59 3.70
CA ARG A 429 -1.82 15.72 5.03
C ARG A 429 -0.39 15.21 5.02
N GLU A 430 0.56 16.13 4.89
CA GLU A 430 1.99 15.81 4.97
C GLU A 430 2.35 15.18 6.32
N PHE A 431 1.74 15.64 7.42
CA PHE A 431 1.93 15.10 8.78
C PHE A 431 1.38 13.68 8.98
N VAL A 432 0.57 13.17 8.04
CA VAL A 432 0.15 11.76 7.99
C VAL A 432 1.07 10.97 7.05
N LEU A 433 1.33 11.51 5.86
CA LEU A 433 2.10 10.81 4.82
C LEU A 433 3.57 10.62 5.19
N ARG A 434 4.23 11.55 5.88
CA ARG A 434 5.61 11.36 6.37
C ARG A 434 5.75 10.16 7.31
N PRO A 435 5.04 10.11 8.46
CA PRO A 435 5.11 8.95 9.33
C PRO A 435 4.60 7.66 8.69
N LEU A 436 3.61 7.74 7.79
CA LEU A 436 3.17 6.57 7.04
C LEU A 436 4.26 6.03 6.09
N CYS A 437 5.08 6.90 5.49
CA CYS A 437 6.21 6.49 4.64
C CYS A 437 7.36 5.87 5.44
N ASP A 438 7.48 6.14 6.75
CA ASP A 438 8.47 5.44 7.59
C ASP A 438 8.13 3.94 7.71
N LEU A 439 6.83 3.59 7.70
CA LEU A 439 6.36 2.21 7.88
C LEU A 439 6.03 1.48 6.57
N ALA A 440 5.44 2.19 5.61
CA ALA A 440 4.85 1.58 4.42
C ALA A 440 4.97 2.51 3.19
N PRO A 441 6.20 2.84 2.73
CA PRO A 441 6.42 3.78 1.62
C PRO A 441 5.86 3.25 0.30
N ASP A 442 5.93 1.94 0.07
CA ASP A 442 5.51 1.27 -1.16
C ASP A 442 4.05 0.79 -1.15
N MET A 443 3.34 0.99 -0.03
CA MET A 443 1.92 0.63 0.06
C MET A 443 1.11 1.56 -0.85
N GLU A 444 0.31 0.94 -1.71
CA GLU A 444 -0.51 1.64 -2.70
C GLU A 444 -1.86 2.01 -2.10
N HIS A 445 -2.26 3.27 -2.26
CA HIS A 445 -3.56 3.73 -1.84
C HIS A 445 -4.65 3.09 -2.73
N PRO A 446 -5.63 2.34 -2.16
CA PRO A 446 -6.64 1.58 -2.90
C PRO A 446 -7.38 2.36 -4.00
N THR A 447 -7.75 3.62 -3.74
CA THR A 447 -8.51 4.44 -4.70
C THR A 447 -7.67 5.39 -5.55
N LEU A 448 -6.45 5.74 -5.11
CA LEU A 448 -5.60 6.72 -5.81
C LEU A 448 -4.54 6.04 -6.68
N PHE A 449 -4.27 4.75 -6.46
CA PHE A 449 -3.31 3.95 -7.25
C PHE A 449 -1.92 4.58 -7.31
N ARG A 450 -1.51 5.16 -6.18
CA ARG A 450 -0.20 5.75 -5.92
C ARG A 450 0.36 5.17 -4.63
N THR A 451 1.67 4.98 -4.56
CA THR A 451 2.30 4.62 -3.30
C THR A 451 2.31 5.81 -2.33
N ASN A 452 2.40 5.55 -1.03
CA ASN A 452 2.52 6.62 -0.03
C ASN A 452 3.72 7.54 -0.33
N ALA A 453 4.85 6.98 -0.78
CA ALA A 453 6.01 7.75 -1.21
C ALA A 453 5.70 8.68 -2.40
N GLN A 454 4.94 8.20 -3.38
CA GLN A 454 4.51 9.02 -4.52
C GLN A 454 3.54 10.13 -4.08
N LEU A 455 2.59 9.82 -3.19
CA LEU A 455 1.67 10.81 -2.63
C LEU A 455 2.41 11.91 -1.86
N LEU A 456 3.41 11.54 -1.05
CA LEU A 456 4.25 12.48 -0.32
C LEU A 456 5.07 13.38 -1.27
N ALA A 457 5.63 12.81 -2.34
CA ALA A 457 6.36 13.58 -3.35
C ALA A 457 5.46 14.60 -4.05
N LEU A 458 4.23 14.22 -4.43
CA LEU A 458 3.27 15.11 -5.07
C LEU A 458 2.89 16.30 -4.17
N LEU A 459 2.66 16.06 -2.88
CA LEU A 459 2.42 17.14 -1.91
C LEU A 459 3.62 18.08 -1.81
N SER A 460 4.83 17.52 -1.76
CA SER A 460 6.07 18.29 -1.64
C SER A 460 6.35 19.19 -2.85
N HIS A 461 5.82 18.86 -4.03
CA HIS A 461 5.94 19.69 -5.23
C HIS A 461 4.88 20.80 -5.27
N THR A 462 3.65 20.50 -4.81
CA THR A 462 2.54 21.48 -4.81
C THR A 462 2.80 22.64 -3.83
N THR A 463 3.53 22.40 -2.74
CA THR A 463 3.87 23.42 -1.73
C THR A 463 5.07 24.29 -2.11
N ARG A 464 5.78 23.99 -3.21
CA ARG A 464 7.00 24.70 -3.63
C ARG A 464 6.80 25.72 -4.75
N ASP A 465 5.61 25.82 -5.35
CA ASP A 465 5.35 26.88 -6.33
C ASP A 465 5.32 28.23 -5.60
N PRO A 466 6.28 29.14 -5.85
CA PRO A 466 6.24 30.47 -5.26
C PRO A 466 5.12 31.26 -5.95
N GLU A 467 4.38 32.05 -5.18
CA GLU A 467 3.62 33.16 -5.76
C GLU A 467 4.52 33.98 -6.71
N PRO A 468 4.00 34.43 -7.87
CA PRO A 468 4.80 35.18 -8.83
C PRO A 468 5.29 36.48 -8.19
N GLY A 469 6.58 36.54 -7.82
CA GLY A 469 7.21 37.76 -7.29
C GLY A 469 8.30 37.60 -6.24
N LYS A 470 8.59 36.39 -5.72
CA LYS A 470 9.68 36.20 -4.74
C LYS A 470 10.77 35.28 -5.27
N THR A 471 11.94 35.84 -5.52
CA THR A 471 13.16 35.15 -5.94
C THR A 471 13.60 34.18 -4.84
N SER A 472 13.46 32.88 -5.07
CA SER A 472 13.96 31.84 -4.16
C SER A 472 15.37 31.45 -4.57
N THR A 473 16.34 31.71 -3.69
CA THR A 473 17.68 31.12 -3.76
C THR A 473 17.56 29.61 -3.60
N ILE A 474 18.13 28.86 -4.55
CA ILE A 474 18.14 27.39 -4.56
C ILE A 474 18.86 26.87 -3.30
N PRO A 475 18.20 26.15 -2.38
CA PRO A 475 18.90 25.52 -1.27
C PRO A 475 19.46 24.16 -1.70
N THR A 476 20.73 23.94 -1.42
CA THR A 476 21.45 22.67 -1.58
C THR A 476 21.09 21.69 -0.45
N SER A 477 19.87 21.16 -0.40
CA SER A 477 19.49 19.91 0.31
C SER A 477 18.01 19.56 0.08
N PRO A 478 17.62 18.29 -0.12
CA PRO A 478 16.23 17.89 -0.35
C PRO A 478 15.39 17.69 0.95
N GLN A 479 15.68 18.39 2.04
CA GLN A 479 14.98 18.21 3.32
C GLN A 479 14.19 19.44 3.77
N SER A 480 13.01 19.13 4.35
CA SER A 480 12.00 19.93 5.05
C SER A 480 11.19 20.98 4.25
N SER A 481 9.90 20.68 4.07
CA SER A 481 8.87 21.71 4.16
C SER A 481 9.08 22.45 5.49
N PRO A 482 9.06 23.80 5.56
CA PRO A 482 9.56 24.58 6.70
C PRO A 482 8.79 24.45 8.03
N SER A 483 7.90 23.47 8.20
CA SER A 483 6.97 23.36 9.33
C SER A 483 6.79 21.96 9.92
N ILE A 484 7.58 20.95 9.50
CA ILE A 484 7.50 19.57 10.03
C ILE A 484 8.89 19.07 10.41
N TYR A 485 9.06 18.70 11.68
CA TYR A 485 10.32 18.21 12.23
C TYR A 485 10.17 16.79 12.73
N ARG A 486 11.09 15.88 12.35
CA ARG A 486 11.22 14.59 13.02
C ARG A 486 11.80 14.82 14.41
N VAL A 487 11.19 14.24 15.44
CA VAL A 487 11.56 14.48 16.83
C VAL A 487 11.69 13.20 17.64
N THR A 488 12.53 13.26 18.68
CA THR A 488 12.61 12.24 19.73
C THR A 488 12.32 12.91 21.08
N PRO A 489 11.26 12.52 21.80
CA PRO A 489 11.05 12.95 23.17
C PRO A 489 12.12 12.37 24.08
N ILE A 490 12.84 13.23 24.81
CA ILE A 490 13.79 12.84 25.85
C ILE A 490 13.45 13.67 27.09
N ARG A 491 13.00 12.99 28.15
CA ARG A 491 12.46 13.62 29.36
C ARG A 491 11.35 14.64 29.01
N ASP A 492 11.52 15.88 29.47
CA ASP A 492 10.60 16.99 29.25
C ASP A 492 10.94 17.81 27.99
N THR A 493 11.82 17.29 27.12
CA THR A 493 12.29 17.99 25.90
C THR A 493 12.01 17.19 24.63
N LEU A 494 11.89 17.89 23.51
CA LEU A 494 11.79 17.29 22.18
C LEU A 494 13.06 17.60 21.39
N TRP A 495 13.84 16.57 21.07
CA TRP A 495 15.02 16.71 20.24
C TRP A 495 14.66 16.63 18.78
N ARG A 496 14.95 17.68 18.01
CA ARG A 496 14.72 17.69 16.56
C ARG A 496 15.92 17.08 15.84
N TRP A 497 15.64 16.15 14.94
CA TRP A 497 16.65 15.51 14.13
C TRP A 497 17.25 16.51 13.13
N ASN A 498 18.55 16.39 12.86
CA ASN A 498 19.31 17.27 11.96
C ASN A 498 19.36 18.75 12.35
N GLU A 499 18.96 19.14 13.57
CA GLU A 499 19.05 20.51 14.04
C GLU A 499 20.47 20.90 14.49
N ARG A 500 21.12 20.04 15.27
CA ARG A 500 22.52 20.19 15.70
C ARG A 500 23.14 18.87 16.10
N THR A 501 24.48 18.85 16.23
CA THR A 501 25.20 17.75 16.89
C THR A 501 25.11 17.92 18.41
N LEU A 502 24.83 16.83 19.14
CA LEU A 502 24.79 16.80 20.60
C LEU A 502 26.10 16.26 21.16
N LEU A 503 26.56 16.79 22.28
CA LEU A 503 27.77 16.35 22.98
C LEU A 503 27.44 15.39 24.12
N MET A 504 27.95 14.16 24.05
CA MET A 504 27.84 13.16 25.11
C MET A 504 29.16 13.08 25.91
N GLY A 505 29.11 13.50 27.17
CA GLY A 505 30.24 13.46 28.08
C GLY A 505 30.39 12.08 28.71
N ILE A 506 31.55 11.45 28.51
CA ILE A 506 31.83 10.09 28.98
C ILE A 506 32.29 10.14 30.44
N LEU A 507 31.48 9.58 31.34
CA LEU A 507 31.78 9.40 32.75
C LEU A 507 32.13 7.93 33.01
N ASN A 508 33.42 7.60 33.00
CA ASN A 508 33.89 6.27 33.36
C ASN A 508 33.94 6.12 34.89
N VAL A 509 33.10 5.25 35.39
CA VAL A 509 32.88 4.91 36.79
C VAL A 509 33.62 3.58 37.02
N THR A 510 34.94 3.60 36.76
CA THR A 510 35.86 2.46 36.89
C THR A 510 37.07 2.82 37.77
N PRO A 511 37.67 1.86 38.49
CA PRO A 511 38.92 2.09 39.23
C PRO A 511 40.12 2.49 38.35
N ASP A 512 40.09 2.09 37.07
CA ASP A 512 41.26 2.10 36.16
C ASP A 512 41.19 3.15 35.03
N SER A 513 40.30 4.14 35.11
CA SER A 513 40.23 5.21 34.11
C SER A 513 41.12 6.41 34.48
N PHE A 514 42.38 6.34 34.03
CA PHE A 514 43.42 7.40 33.84
C PHE A 514 42.82 8.79 33.53
N SER A 515 43.20 9.93 34.15
CA SER A 515 44.49 10.45 34.63
C SER A 515 44.46 10.91 36.10
N ASP A 516 45.60 10.84 36.78
CA ASP A 516 45.86 11.17 38.19
C ASP A 516 45.49 10.10 39.23
N GLY A 517 46.47 9.22 39.49
CA GLY A 517 46.71 8.64 40.81
C GLY A 517 45.54 7.90 41.45
N GLY A 518 45.39 6.62 41.09
CA GLY A 518 44.48 5.70 41.75
C GLY A 518 44.68 5.70 43.27
N GLN A 519 43.64 6.13 43.99
CA GLN A 519 43.33 5.76 45.39
C GLN A 519 42.06 6.42 45.98
N HIS A 520 41.32 7.24 45.22
CA HIS A 520 40.08 7.85 45.73
C HIS A 520 38.95 7.78 44.69
N TYR A 521 38.41 6.58 44.51
CA TYR A 521 37.13 6.42 43.82
C TYR A 521 35.99 6.71 44.80
N SER A 522 35.43 7.91 44.73
CA SER A 522 34.22 8.27 45.48
C SER A 522 33.13 8.71 44.50
N VAL A 523 31.89 8.34 44.83
CA VAL A 523 30.68 8.79 44.12
C VAL A 523 30.70 10.32 43.98
N ASP A 524 31.15 11.04 45.02
CA ASP A 524 31.22 12.50 45.04
C ASP A 524 32.11 13.06 43.92
N LYS A 525 33.29 12.46 43.67
CA LYS A 525 34.19 12.90 42.60
C LYS A 525 33.60 12.67 41.21
N ALA A 526 32.97 11.52 40.99
CA ALA A 526 32.29 11.24 39.72
C ALA A 526 31.17 12.25 39.46
N VAL A 527 30.42 12.59 40.52
CA VAL A 527 29.34 13.58 40.47
C VAL A 527 29.86 15.01 40.24
N GLU A 528 30.98 15.39 40.86
CA GLU A 528 31.65 16.67 40.61
C GLU A 528 32.10 16.78 39.16
N HIS A 529 32.76 15.75 38.64
CA HIS A 529 33.25 15.73 37.27
C HIS A 529 32.12 15.79 36.24
N ALA A 530 31.02 15.05 36.46
CA ALA A 530 29.85 15.12 35.60
C ALA A 530 29.20 16.52 35.61
N VAL A 531 29.11 17.17 36.77
CA VAL A 531 28.60 18.56 36.86
C VAL A 531 29.51 19.53 36.11
N GLU A 532 30.82 19.33 36.19
CA GLU A 532 31.79 20.11 35.41
C GLU A 532 31.59 19.90 33.90
N MET A 533 31.43 18.66 33.43
CA MET A 533 31.14 18.35 32.02
C MET A 533 29.86 19.06 31.54
N VAL A 534 28.81 19.07 32.35
CA VAL A 534 27.57 19.81 32.03
C VAL A 534 27.85 21.31 31.94
N ALA A 535 28.63 21.88 32.87
CA ALA A 535 29.00 23.29 32.83
C ALA A 535 29.85 23.66 31.60
N GLN A 536 30.64 22.70 31.09
CA GLN A 536 31.43 22.85 29.86
C GLN A 536 30.61 22.66 28.57
N GLY A 537 29.32 22.29 28.68
CA GLY A 537 28.40 22.19 27.54
C GLY A 537 28.09 20.76 27.09
N ALA A 538 28.32 19.74 27.91
CA ALA A 538 27.81 18.40 27.63
C ALA A 538 26.27 18.41 27.62
N ASP A 539 25.68 17.92 26.53
CA ASP A 539 24.23 17.78 26.35
C ASP A 539 23.70 16.49 26.99
N ILE A 540 24.56 15.48 27.16
CA ILE A 540 24.26 14.15 27.71
C ILE A 540 25.43 13.73 28.60
N ILE A 541 25.17 13.05 29.71
CA ILE A 541 26.20 12.37 30.50
C ILE A 541 26.03 10.86 30.33
N ASP A 542 27.07 10.18 29.88
CA ASP A 542 27.08 8.73 29.68
C ASP A 542 27.88 8.04 30.78
N VAL A 543 27.21 7.20 31.57
CA VAL A 543 27.76 6.61 32.79
C VAL A 543 28.14 5.16 32.51
N GLY A 544 29.44 4.83 32.53
CA GLY A 544 29.95 3.49 32.27
C GLY A 544 30.62 2.87 33.49
N GLY A 545 30.14 1.72 33.96
CA GLY A 545 30.70 1.01 35.13
C GLY A 545 31.75 -0.06 34.79
N MET A 546 31.86 -0.40 33.51
CA MET A 546 32.70 -1.47 32.98
C MET A 546 33.57 -0.94 31.85
N SER A 547 34.81 -1.43 31.76
CA SER A 547 35.67 -1.09 30.63
C SER A 547 35.31 -1.95 29.41
N THR A 548 35.04 -1.31 28.28
CA THR A 548 34.82 -1.95 26.98
C THR A 548 36.11 -2.07 26.15
N ARG A 549 37.28 -1.83 26.77
CA ARG A 549 38.58 -1.93 26.09
C ARG A 549 38.89 -3.39 25.70
N PRO A 550 39.58 -3.62 24.57
CA PRO A 550 40.01 -4.97 24.19
C PRO A 550 40.81 -5.64 25.31
N ASN A 551 40.42 -6.88 25.68
CA ASN A 551 41.01 -7.69 26.76
C ASN A 551 40.81 -7.16 28.19
N ALA A 552 39.84 -6.27 28.43
CA ALA A 552 39.46 -5.91 29.80
C ALA A 552 38.80 -7.09 30.52
N ASP A 553 39.12 -7.27 31.81
CA ASP A 553 38.50 -8.29 32.64
C ASP A 553 37.01 -7.98 32.86
N GLU A 554 36.16 -8.97 32.64
CA GLU A 554 34.72 -8.83 32.84
C GLU A 554 34.41 -8.81 34.34
N ILE A 555 33.66 -7.79 34.79
CA ILE A 555 33.25 -7.68 36.19
C ILE A 555 31.91 -8.37 36.44
N PRO A 556 31.67 -8.92 37.65
CA PRO A 556 30.36 -9.43 38.04
C PRO A 556 29.26 -8.34 37.96
N LEU A 557 28.02 -8.76 37.70
CA LEU A 557 26.85 -7.87 37.63
C LEU A 557 26.73 -6.93 38.83
N GLU A 558 26.88 -7.49 40.04
CA GLU A 558 26.77 -6.73 41.28
C GLU A 558 27.81 -5.62 41.42
N GLU A 559 29.00 -5.83 40.84
CA GLU A 559 30.07 -4.84 40.89
C GLU A 559 29.78 -3.67 39.94
N GLU A 560 29.21 -3.93 38.76
CA GLU A 560 28.78 -2.89 37.83
C GLU A 560 27.63 -2.06 38.43
N LEU A 561 26.63 -2.72 39.02
CA LEU A 561 25.52 -2.06 39.73
C LEU A 561 26.04 -1.17 40.87
N ARG A 562 26.96 -1.69 41.69
CA ARG A 562 27.58 -0.94 42.80
C ARG A 562 28.32 0.31 42.33
N ARG A 563 28.84 0.31 41.11
CA ARG A 563 29.54 1.44 40.51
C ARG A 563 28.58 2.49 39.99
N VAL A 564 27.63 2.12 39.14
CA VAL A 564 26.84 3.09 38.36
C VAL A 564 25.62 3.64 39.10
N ILE A 565 24.92 2.80 39.86
CA ILE A 565 23.61 3.17 40.46
C ILE A 565 23.75 4.33 41.46
N PRO A 566 24.71 4.32 42.41
CA PRO A 566 24.86 5.43 43.35
C PRO A 566 25.23 6.76 42.66
N VAL A 567 25.97 6.71 41.55
CA VAL A 567 26.35 7.91 40.78
C VAL A 567 25.13 8.52 40.11
N ILE A 568 24.30 7.71 39.44
CA ILE A 568 23.08 8.19 38.78
C ILE A 568 22.12 8.82 39.79
N GLU A 569 21.89 8.17 40.94
CA GLU A 569 21.08 8.74 42.01
C GLU A 569 21.60 10.08 42.50
N ALA A 570 22.92 10.17 42.72
CA ALA A 570 23.55 11.38 43.25
C ALA A 570 23.49 12.53 42.23
N LEU A 571 23.68 12.25 40.93
CA LEU A 571 23.51 13.24 39.85
C LEU A 571 22.10 13.82 39.85
N ARG A 572 21.07 12.97 39.99
CA ARG A 572 19.68 13.42 40.08
C ARG A 572 19.38 14.19 41.35
N LYS A 573 19.85 13.74 42.51
CA LYS A 573 19.72 14.47 43.78
C LYS A 573 20.39 15.86 43.71
N LYS A 574 21.49 16.01 42.97
CA LYS A 574 22.20 17.28 42.75
C LYS A 574 21.50 18.20 41.71
N GLY A 575 20.43 17.73 41.07
CA GLY A 575 19.62 18.52 40.14
C GLY A 575 20.15 18.58 38.71
N VAL A 576 20.98 17.62 38.29
CA VAL A 576 21.44 17.52 36.90
C VAL A 576 20.24 17.28 35.98
N LYS A 577 19.97 18.24 35.08
CA LYS A 577 18.80 18.23 34.18
C LYS A 577 19.06 17.60 32.82
N VAL A 578 20.32 17.54 32.37
CA VAL A 578 20.66 16.91 31.09
C VAL A 578 20.34 15.42 31.14
N PRO A 579 20.09 14.79 29.98
CA PRO A 579 19.87 13.35 29.94
C PRO A 579 21.08 12.56 30.45
N ILE A 580 20.80 11.48 31.17
CA ILE A 580 21.80 10.53 31.65
C ILE A 580 21.63 9.24 30.87
N SER A 581 22.66 8.88 30.11
CA SER A 581 22.84 7.60 29.42
C SER A 581 23.55 6.61 30.33
N ILE A 582 23.16 5.33 30.25
CA ILE A 582 23.89 4.23 30.89
C ILE A 582 24.59 3.38 29.82
N ASP A 583 25.93 3.36 29.85
CA ASP A 583 26.72 2.48 28.98
C ASP A 583 26.76 1.07 29.57
N THR A 584 25.77 0.25 29.19
CA THR A 584 25.70 -1.16 29.58
C THR A 584 25.02 -2.00 28.51
N TYR A 585 25.48 -3.24 28.35
CA TYR A 585 24.79 -4.26 27.55
C TYR A 585 23.90 -5.17 28.43
N ARG A 586 23.89 -4.97 29.76
CA ARG A 586 23.20 -5.86 30.71
C ARG A 586 21.82 -5.32 31.07
N ALA A 587 20.79 -6.12 30.77
CA ALA A 587 19.39 -5.74 30.99
C ALA A 587 19.05 -5.37 32.44
N GLU A 588 19.65 -6.03 33.43
CA GLU A 588 19.42 -5.73 34.86
C GLU A 588 19.99 -4.36 35.26
N VAL A 589 21.19 -4.02 34.76
CA VAL A 589 21.83 -2.72 35.01
C VAL A 589 21.01 -1.61 34.38
N ALA A 590 20.61 -1.78 33.12
CA ALA A 590 19.75 -0.83 32.42
C ALA A 590 18.43 -0.60 33.18
N ARG A 591 17.74 -1.68 33.61
CA ARG A 591 16.49 -1.57 34.37
C ARG A 591 16.68 -0.77 35.65
N LYS A 592 17.71 -1.09 36.43
CA LYS A 592 18.01 -0.40 37.69
C LYS A 592 18.43 1.05 37.48
N ALA A 593 19.20 1.34 36.43
CA ALA A 593 19.60 2.69 36.06
C ALA A 593 18.38 3.57 35.76
N VAL A 594 17.41 3.06 34.99
CA VAL A 594 16.16 3.77 34.68
C VAL A 594 15.33 4.02 35.95
N GLU A 595 15.22 3.04 36.86
CA GLU A 595 14.52 3.20 38.15
C GLU A 595 15.09 4.36 39.00
N VAL A 596 16.40 4.59 38.93
CA VAL A 596 17.08 5.68 39.66
C VAL A 596 17.24 6.97 38.85
N GLY A 597 16.72 7.00 37.62
CA GLY A 597 16.58 8.21 36.81
C GLY A 597 17.57 8.37 35.65
N ALA A 598 18.14 7.30 35.10
CA ALA A 598 18.70 7.32 33.75
C ALA A 598 17.58 7.47 32.70
N ASP A 599 17.93 8.00 31.52
CA ASP A 599 16.98 8.31 30.44
C ASP A 599 17.27 7.58 29.12
N LEU A 600 18.54 7.22 28.87
CA LEU A 600 19.03 6.63 27.62
C LEU A 600 19.72 5.29 27.87
#